data_AF-A0A8I0P0C5-F1
#
_entry.id   AF-A0A8I0P0C5-F1
#
_cell.length_a   1.000
_cell.length_b   1.000
_cell.length_c   1.000
_cell.angle_alpha   90.00
_cell.angle_beta   90.00
_cell.angle_gamma   90.00
#
_symmetry.space_group_name_H-M   'P 1'
#
loop_
_entity.id
_entity.type
_entity.pdbx_description
1 polymer ?
#
loop_
_entity_poly.entity_id
_entity_poly.type
_entity_poly.pdbx_seq_one_letter_code
_entity_poly.pdbx_strand_id
1 'polypeptide(L)'
;MTTKQCTRCSEVKRLSDFYSKVNRRPHRKADRTYASECKTCTLTYAAEWRARNADHADVRPLPASAFCGRCKTEKPTGDFALNRTKARGIQHMCLDCMRDRKYGLALGEYDRMLEQQGGGCAICKQPCARERRLSVDHCHSTGRVRGLLCQNCNAAIGMLKEDVALFFRAVNYLSGGGS
;
A
#
# COMPACT_ATOMS: atom_id res chain seq x y z
N MET A 1 10.57 23.99 28.74
CA MET A 1 9.52 24.84 28.12
C MET A 1 8.37 23.93 27.68
N THR A 2 7.16 24.11 28.23
CA THR A 2 5.96 23.29 27.90
C THR A 2 5.11 23.93 26.80
N THR A 3 5.49 25.13 26.37
CA THR A 3 4.79 25.95 25.38
C THR A 3 5.76 26.39 24.27
N LYS A 4 5.20 26.75 23.11
CA LYS A 4 5.91 27.22 21.92
C LYS A 4 5.01 28.20 21.17
N GLN A 5 5.60 29.23 20.57
CA GLN A 5 4.88 30.15 19.68
C GLN A 5 4.72 29.53 18.29
N CYS A 6 3.49 29.55 17.76
CA CYS A 6 3.19 29.13 16.40
C CYS A 6 3.72 30.17 15.40
N THR A 7 4.48 29.76 14.39
CA THR A 7 5.02 30.70 13.37
C THR A 7 3.97 31.23 12.40
N ARG A 8 2.74 30.71 12.43
CA ARG A 8 1.66 31.08 11.50
C ARG A 8 0.57 31.95 12.13
N CYS A 9 0.06 31.58 13.31
CA CYS A 9 -0.91 32.41 14.03
C CYS A 9 -0.29 33.28 15.14
N SER A 10 1.02 33.18 15.36
CA SER A 10 1.77 33.93 16.38
C SER A 10 1.33 33.71 17.84
N GLU A 11 0.34 32.85 18.09
CA GLU A 11 -0.10 32.49 19.44
C GLU A 11 0.87 31.52 20.14
N VAL A 12 1.07 31.72 21.44
CA VAL A 12 1.79 30.80 22.33
C VAL A 12 0.87 29.65 22.73
N LYS A 13 1.21 28.42 22.35
CA LYS A 13 0.40 27.21 22.56
C LYS A 13 1.19 26.12 23.26
N ARG A 14 0.51 25.09 23.78
CA ARG A 14 1.18 23.95 24.43
C ARG A 14 1.91 23.12 23.38
N LEU A 15 2.99 22.45 23.75
CA LEU A 15 3.70 21.55 22.82
C LEU A 15 2.80 20.42 22.28
N SER A 16 1.74 20.03 23.01
CA SER A 16 0.71 19.08 22.54
C SER A 16 -0.07 19.58 21.32
N ASP A 17 -0.13 20.89 21.11
CA ASP A 17 -0.83 21.54 20.00
C ASP A 17 0.01 21.57 18.72
N PHE A 18 1.21 20.98 18.75
CA PHE A 18 2.12 20.86 17.61
C PHE A 18 2.35 19.38 17.28
N TYR A 19 2.64 19.07 16.01
CA TYR A 19 3.05 17.72 15.63
C TYR A 19 4.46 17.43 16.16
N SER A 20 4.64 16.31 16.86
CA SER A 20 5.95 15.88 17.34
C SER A 20 6.75 15.23 16.22
N LYS A 21 8.01 15.63 16.07
CA LYS A 21 9.00 15.05 15.17
C LYS A 21 10.01 14.26 16.00
N VAL A 22 10.17 12.99 15.68
CA VAL A 22 11.12 12.11 16.38
C VAL A 22 12.31 11.86 15.46
N ASN A 23 13.49 12.34 15.87
CA ASN A 23 14.72 12.05 15.15
C ASN A 23 15.27 10.69 15.59
N ARG A 24 15.01 9.64 14.82
CA ARG A 24 15.49 8.27 15.08
C ARG A 24 16.85 8.00 14.43
N ARG A 25 17.88 8.77 14.79
CA ARG A 25 19.25 8.46 14.34
C ARG A 25 19.78 7.25 15.12
N PRO A 26 20.35 6.22 14.45
CA PRO A 26 20.67 4.92 15.07
C PRO A 26 21.68 4.97 16.23
N HIS A 27 22.42 6.06 16.42
CA HIS A 27 23.44 6.21 17.48
C HIS A 27 23.21 7.41 18.42
N ARG A 28 22.01 7.99 18.46
CA ARG A 28 21.67 9.07 19.41
C ARG A 28 20.34 8.77 20.11
N LYS A 29 20.23 9.16 21.39
CA LYS A 29 18.94 9.16 22.11
C LYS A 29 17.93 9.94 21.28
N ALA A 30 16.72 9.40 21.13
CA ALA A 30 15.68 10.01 20.32
C ALA A 30 15.36 11.41 20.87
N ASP A 31 15.73 12.45 20.13
CA ASP A 31 15.36 13.81 20.44
C ASP A 31 13.99 14.12 19.84
N ARG A 32 13.10 14.67 20.67
CA ARG A 32 11.72 14.96 20.32
C ARG A 32 11.60 16.46 20.08
N THR A 33 11.57 16.83 18.79
CA THR A 33 11.33 18.20 18.36
C THR A 33 9.86 18.39 17.99
N TYR A 34 9.42 19.64 17.87
CA TYR A 34 8.03 19.98 17.53
C TYR A 34 8.00 20.84 16.27
N ALA A 35 6.95 20.69 15.46
CA ALA A 35 6.72 21.53 14.29
C ALA A 35 6.68 23.03 14.64
N SER A 36 6.98 23.89 13.66
CA SER A 36 6.94 25.35 13.81
C SER A 36 5.51 25.90 13.85
N GLU A 37 4.59 25.22 13.18
CA GLU A 37 3.16 25.57 13.13
C GLU A 37 2.31 24.65 14.01
N CYS A 38 1.25 25.20 14.60
CA CYS A 38 0.30 24.42 15.39
C CYS A 38 -0.59 23.55 14.48
N LYS A 39 -1.12 22.45 15.04
CA LYS A 39 -1.98 21.49 14.35
C LYS A 39 -3.15 22.16 13.65
N THR A 40 -3.82 23.11 14.31
CA THR A 40 -4.94 23.86 13.75
C THR A 40 -4.52 24.60 12.48
N CYS A 41 -3.45 25.40 12.56
CA CYS A 41 -2.93 26.14 11.40
C CYS A 41 -2.53 25.21 10.25
N THR A 42 -1.86 24.09 10.55
CA THR A 42 -1.49 23.09 9.54
C THR A 42 -2.72 22.46 8.87
N LEU A 43 -3.75 22.10 9.63
CA LEU A 43 -4.97 21.49 9.12
C LEU A 43 -5.80 22.48 8.30
N THR A 44 -5.95 23.71 8.77
CA THR A 44 -6.65 24.78 8.05
C THR A 44 -5.97 25.07 6.72
N TYR A 45 -4.65 25.25 6.72
CA TYR A 45 -3.90 25.45 5.48
C TYR A 45 -4.04 24.29 4.51
N ALA A 46 -3.97 23.05 4.99
CA ALA A 46 -4.14 21.88 4.15
C ALA A 46 -5.56 21.80 3.56
N ALA A 47 -6.59 22.21 4.29
CA ALA A 47 -7.96 22.30 3.79
C ALA A 47 -8.11 23.39 2.73
N GLU A 48 -7.62 24.61 2.99
CA GLU A 48 -7.60 25.73 2.04
C GLU A 48 -6.81 25.40 0.76
N TRP A 49 -5.67 24.73 0.92
CA TRP A 49 -4.86 24.30 -0.21
C TRP A 49 -5.65 23.30 -1.06
N ARG A 50 -6.25 22.26 -0.45
CA ARG A 50 -7.08 21.29 -1.18
C ARG A 50 -8.29 21.93 -1.87
N ALA A 51 -8.93 22.93 -1.25
CA ALA A 51 -10.05 23.64 -1.85
C ALA A 51 -9.61 24.47 -3.07
N ARG A 52 -8.50 25.22 -2.96
CA ARG A 52 -7.97 26.03 -4.07
C ARG A 52 -7.29 25.18 -5.17
N ASN A 53 -6.87 23.98 -4.82
CA ASN A 53 -6.18 23.03 -5.69
C ASN A 53 -7.03 21.77 -5.90
N ALA A 54 -8.36 21.91 -5.93
CA ALA A 54 -9.29 20.79 -6.07
C ALA A 54 -9.04 20.02 -7.39
N ASP A 55 -8.72 20.76 -8.45
CA ASP A 55 -8.37 20.22 -9.77
C ASP A 55 -6.88 19.92 -9.92
N HIS A 56 -6.07 20.21 -8.89
CA HIS A 56 -4.67 19.81 -8.84
C HIS A 56 -4.59 18.34 -8.43
N ALA A 57 -5.21 17.49 -9.24
CA ALA A 57 -4.88 16.10 -9.24
C ALA A 57 -3.37 16.05 -9.56
N ASP A 58 -2.56 15.57 -8.61
CA ASP A 58 -1.15 15.23 -8.77
C ASP A 58 -1.01 14.10 -9.80
N VAL A 59 -1.39 14.39 -11.05
CA VAL A 59 -1.41 13.50 -12.20
C VAL A 59 -0.26 13.94 -13.04
N ARG A 60 0.92 13.52 -12.61
CA ARG A 60 2.03 13.40 -13.53
C ARG A 60 1.56 12.57 -14.74
N PRO A 61 1.56 13.11 -15.96
CA PRO A 61 1.14 12.36 -17.13
C PRO A 61 2.02 11.13 -17.28
N LEU A 62 1.39 9.96 -17.36
CA LEU A 62 2.07 8.70 -17.58
C LEU A 62 2.24 8.48 -19.09
N PRO A 63 3.36 7.89 -19.52
CA PRO A 63 3.52 7.53 -20.94
C PRO A 63 2.48 6.47 -21.34
N ALA A 64 2.20 6.33 -22.64
CA ALA A 64 1.31 5.27 -23.13
C ALA A 64 1.95 3.87 -22.99
N SER A 65 3.24 3.78 -23.28
CA SER A 65 4.07 2.57 -23.21
C SER A 65 5.40 2.84 -22.49
N ALA A 66 6.08 1.77 -22.09
CA ALA A 66 7.44 1.83 -21.57
C ALA A 66 8.21 0.53 -21.87
N PHE A 67 9.54 0.66 -21.98
CA PHE A 67 10.43 -0.49 -22.08
C PHE A 67 10.72 -1.09 -20.71
N CYS A 68 10.57 -2.42 -20.61
CA CYS A 68 10.94 -3.17 -19.42
C CYS A 68 12.47 -3.35 -19.32
N GLY A 69 13.06 -2.90 -18.23
CA GLY A 69 14.50 -3.01 -17.99
C GLY A 69 15.02 -4.44 -17.85
N ARG A 70 14.15 -5.43 -17.63
CA ARG A 70 14.49 -6.85 -17.52
C ARG A 70 14.29 -7.61 -18.83
N CYS A 71 13.05 -7.73 -19.32
CA CYS A 71 12.76 -8.47 -20.56
C CYS A 71 13.01 -7.68 -21.85
N LYS A 72 13.35 -6.39 -21.75
CA LYS A 72 13.68 -5.49 -22.88
C LYS A 72 12.56 -5.29 -23.91
N THR A 73 11.33 -5.69 -23.58
CA THR A 73 10.15 -5.50 -24.42
C THR A 73 9.45 -4.18 -24.10
N GLU A 74 8.93 -3.52 -25.13
CA GLU A 74 7.97 -2.42 -24.97
C GLU A 74 6.60 -2.97 -24.58
N LYS A 75 6.00 -2.39 -23.55
CA LYS A 75 4.69 -2.80 -23.04
C LYS A 75 3.84 -1.57 -22.68
N PRO A 76 2.51 -1.69 -22.67
CA PRO A 76 1.63 -0.64 -22.18
C PRO A 76 1.95 -0.27 -20.73
N THR A 77 1.71 0.98 -20.35
CA THR A 77 1.98 1.44 -18.97
C THR A 77 1.20 0.67 -17.90
N GLY A 78 0.04 0.09 -18.23
CA GLY A 78 -0.73 -0.79 -17.34
C GLY A 78 -0.02 -2.10 -16.96
N ASP A 79 1.04 -2.47 -17.67
CA ASP A 79 1.92 -3.60 -17.35
C ASP A 79 3.05 -3.24 -16.39
N PHE A 80 3.08 -2.00 -15.89
CA PHE A 80 4.05 -1.52 -14.92
C PHE A 80 3.34 -1.07 -13.66
N ALA A 81 3.90 -1.38 -12.49
CA ALA A 81 3.37 -0.83 -11.25
C ALA A 81 3.63 0.69 -11.19
N LEU A 82 2.63 1.45 -10.76
CA LEU A 82 2.78 2.88 -10.51
C LEU A 82 3.76 3.12 -9.36
N ASN A 83 4.64 4.10 -9.52
CA ASN A 83 5.56 4.54 -8.49
C ASN A 83 5.79 6.05 -8.59
N ARG A 84 5.11 6.80 -7.71
CA ARG A 84 5.17 8.27 -7.66
C ARG A 84 6.53 8.81 -7.25
N THR A 85 7.38 8.02 -6.60
CA THR A 85 8.74 8.45 -6.24
C THR A 85 9.69 8.42 -7.44
N LYS A 86 9.29 7.84 -8.56
CA LYS A 86 10.11 7.75 -9.77
C LYS A 86 9.84 8.90 -10.71
N ALA A 87 10.91 9.34 -11.37
CA ALA A 87 10.88 10.37 -12.41
C ALA A 87 10.12 9.97 -13.67
N ARG A 88 9.38 8.86 -13.73
CA ARG A 88 8.42 8.51 -14.79
C ARG A 88 7.03 8.15 -14.26
N GLY A 89 6.83 8.16 -12.93
CA GLY A 89 5.57 7.75 -12.30
C GLY A 89 5.31 6.24 -12.30
N ILE A 90 6.18 5.43 -12.92
CA ILE A 90 6.07 3.97 -13.03
C ILE A 90 7.39 3.27 -12.69
N GLN A 91 7.30 1.98 -12.41
CA GLN A 91 8.46 1.10 -12.29
C GLN A 91 9.18 0.91 -13.63
N HIS A 92 10.46 0.56 -13.57
CA HIS A 92 11.27 0.24 -14.75
C HIS A 92 11.12 -1.22 -15.19
N MET A 93 10.46 -2.07 -14.39
CA MET A 93 10.28 -3.49 -14.63
C MET A 93 8.78 -3.78 -14.73
N CYS A 94 8.37 -4.57 -15.73
CA CYS A 94 6.98 -4.96 -15.90
C CYS A 94 6.52 -5.91 -14.78
N LEU A 95 5.20 -6.01 -14.60
CA LEU A 95 4.56 -6.82 -13.56
C LEU A 95 4.97 -8.29 -13.64
N ASP A 96 5.04 -8.88 -14.84
CA ASP A 96 5.45 -10.29 -14.99
C ASP A 96 6.89 -10.50 -14.57
N CYS A 97 7.80 -9.64 -15.01
CA CYS A 97 9.20 -9.68 -14.58
C CYS A 97 9.35 -9.48 -13.06
N MET A 98 8.49 -8.68 -12.43
CA MET A 98 8.49 -8.53 -10.98
C MET A 98 7.94 -9.78 -10.26
N ARG A 99 6.89 -10.41 -10.81
CA ARG A 99 6.30 -11.64 -10.27
C ARG A 99 7.26 -12.82 -10.39
N ASP A 100 7.88 -13.00 -11.53
CA ASP A 100 8.93 -14.00 -11.75
C ASP A 100 10.06 -13.82 -10.72
N ARG A 101 10.56 -12.59 -10.57
CA ARG A 101 11.64 -12.30 -9.61
C ARG A 101 11.24 -12.58 -8.16
N LYS A 102 9.99 -12.31 -7.78
CA LYS A 102 9.54 -12.39 -6.39
C LYS A 102 9.00 -13.77 -6.01
N TYR A 103 8.31 -14.43 -6.94
CA TYR A 103 7.52 -15.64 -6.70
C TYR A 103 7.89 -16.80 -7.61
N GLY A 104 8.81 -16.62 -8.57
CA GLY A 104 9.15 -17.65 -9.55
C GLY A 104 8.04 -17.94 -10.57
N LEU A 105 7.08 -17.04 -10.72
CA LEU A 105 5.99 -17.17 -11.70
C LEU A 105 6.47 -16.91 -13.11
N ALA A 106 6.33 -17.89 -13.99
CA ALA A 106 6.63 -17.75 -15.41
C ALA A 106 5.74 -16.69 -16.08
N LEU A 107 6.18 -16.22 -17.25
CA LEU A 107 5.42 -15.27 -18.06
C LEU A 107 4.03 -15.84 -18.40
N GLY A 108 2.98 -15.05 -18.17
CA GLY A 108 1.58 -15.44 -18.39
C GLY A 108 1.01 -16.41 -17.35
N GLU A 109 1.81 -16.92 -16.41
CA GLU A 109 1.31 -17.84 -15.37
C GLU A 109 0.27 -17.18 -14.46
N TYR A 110 0.45 -15.89 -14.17
CA TYR A 110 -0.55 -15.10 -13.45
C TYR A 110 -1.91 -15.10 -14.17
N ASP A 111 -1.92 -14.88 -15.49
CA ASP A 111 -3.16 -14.81 -16.26
C ASP A 111 -3.82 -16.19 -16.37
N ARG A 112 -3.01 -17.26 -16.52
CA ARG A 112 -3.50 -18.64 -16.45
C ARG A 112 -4.14 -18.95 -15.09
N MET A 113 -3.51 -18.56 -13.98
CA MET A 113 -4.10 -18.74 -12.65
C MET A 113 -5.40 -17.95 -12.50
N LEU A 114 -5.46 -16.73 -13.04
CA LEU A 114 -6.66 -15.91 -13.00
C LEU A 114 -7.81 -16.57 -13.76
N GLU A 115 -7.53 -17.10 -14.95
CA GLU A 115 -8.49 -17.84 -15.78
C GLU A 115 -8.96 -19.12 -15.09
N GLN A 116 -8.04 -19.93 -14.54
CA GLN A 116 -8.37 -21.13 -13.75
C GLN A 116 -9.24 -20.83 -12.53
N GLN A 117 -9.14 -19.61 -11.97
CA GLN A 117 -9.97 -19.15 -10.86
C GLN A 117 -11.28 -18.49 -11.29
N GLY A 118 -11.61 -18.47 -12.59
CA GLY A 118 -12.81 -17.84 -13.13
C GLY A 118 -12.79 -16.31 -13.07
N GLY A 119 -11.60 -15.69 -13.14
CA GLY A 119 -11.44 -14.24 -13.09
C GLY A 119 -11.53 -13.64 -11.67
N GLY A 120 -11.63 -14.48 -10.63
CA GLY A 120 -11.88 -14.05 -9.26
C GLY A 120 -10.84 -14.50 -8.24
N CYS A 121 -10.99 -14.02 -7.01
CA CYS A 121 -10.24 -14.46 -5.84
C CYS A 121 -10.39 -15.98 -5.62
N ALA A 122 -9.30 -16.69 -5.32
CA ALA A 122 -9.35 -18.14 -5.10
C ALA A 122 -10.29 -18.56 -3.95
N ILE A 123 -10.47 -17.67 -2.95
CA ILE A 123 -11.29 -17.93 -1.75
C ILE A 123 -12.72 -17.44 -1.95
N CYS A 124 -12.94 -16.13 -2.03
CA CYS A 124 -14.30 -15.57 -2.08
C CYS A 124 -14.92 -15.56 -3.49
N LYS A 125 -14.17 -15.97 -4.52
CA LYS A 125 -14.57 -15.97 -5.95
C LYS A 125 -14.94 -14.62 -6.53
N GLN A 126 -14.88 -13.54 -5.74
CA GLN A 126 -15.17 -12.20 -6.22
C GLN A 126 -14.01 -11.63 -7.05
N PRO A 127 -14.29 -10.88 -8.11
CA PRO A 127 -13.28 -10.10 -8.81
C PRO A 127 -12.70 -9.05 -7.86
N CYS A 128 -11.51 -8.54 -8.18
CA CYS A 128 -10.95 -7.45 -7.40
C CYS A 128 -11.74 -6.15 -7.63
N ALA A 129 -12.05 -5.44 -6.55
CA ALA A 129 -12.70 -4.14 -6.65
C ALA A 129 -11.84 -3.13 -7.43
N ARG A 130 -12.50 -2.26 -8.21
CA ARG A 130 -11.89 -1.13 -8.93
C ARG A 130 -10.77 -1.56 -9.89
N GLU A 131 -10.96 -2.66 -10.61
CA GLU A 131 -10.02 -3.16 -11.64
C GLU A 131 -8.59 -3.40 -11.10
N ARG A 132 -8.45 -3.57 -9.79
CA ARG A 132 -7.15 -3.90 -9.20
C ARG A 132 -6.75 -5.32 -9.56
N ARG A 133 -5.45 -5.58 -9.64
CA ARG A 133 -4.94 -6.94 -9.77
C ARG A 133 -5.08 -7.68 -8.43
N LEU A 134 -5.33 -8.99 -8.50
CA LEU A 134 -5.30 -9.87 -7.33
C LEU A 134 -3.85 -10.04 -6.85
N SER A 135 -3.70 -10.30 -5.55
CA SER A 135 -2.42 -10.56 -4.92
C SER A 135 -2.00 -12.01 -5.16
N VAL A 136 -0.74 -12.24 -5.53
CA VAL A 136 -0.17 -13.59 -5.57
C VAL A 136 0.05 -14.04 -4.14
N ASP A 137 -0.76 -15.00 -3.70
CA ASP A 137 -0.66 -15.64 -2.40
C ASP A 137 0.33 -16.80 -2.46
N HIS A 138 1.17 -16.92 -1.44
CA HIS A 138 2.22 -17.92 -1.35
C HIS A 138 2.43 -18.33 0.09
N CYS A 139 2.84 -19.57 0.29
CA CYS A 139 3.16 -20.09 1.61
C CYS A 139 4.48 -19.48 2.09
N HIS A 140 4.50 -18.80 3.24
CA HIS A 140 5.71 -18.11 3.71
C HIS A 140 6.84 -19.05 4.15
N SER A 141 6.57 -20.34 4.43
CA SER A 141 7.61 -21.31 4.77
C SER A 141 8.27 -21.98 3.56
N THR A 142 7.52 -22.16 2.47
CA THR A 142 8.00 -22.89 1.28
C THR A 142 8.22 -22.00 0.06
N GLY A 143 7.69 -20.77 0.07
CA GLY A 143 7.64 -19.90 -1.10
C GLY A 143 6.65 -20.34 -2.18
N ARG A 144 6.00 -21.50 -2.03
CA ARG A 144 5.10 -22.05 -3.05
C ARG A 144 3.86 -21.18 -3.21
N VAL A 145 3.61 -20.74 -4.44
CA VAL A 145 2.39 -20.02 -4.82
C VAL A 145 1.16 -20.91 -4.60
N ARG A 146 0.11 -20.37 -3.97
CA ARG A 146 -1.15 -21.06 -3.70
C ARG A 146 -2.27 -20.61 -4.66
N GLY A 147 -2.32 -19.34 -4.99
CA GLY A 147 -3.42 -18.77 -5.77
C GLY A 147 -3.36 -17.24 -5.86
N LEU A 148 -4.37 -16.65 -6.48
CA LEU A 148 -4.57 -15.21 -6.52
C LEU A 148 -5.72 -14.81 -5.58
N LEU A 149 -5.46 -13.87 -4.67
CA LEU A 149 -6.42 -13.45 -3.65
C LEU A 149 -6.75 -11.96 -3.73
N CYS A 150 -7.98 -11.60 -3.38
CA CYS A 150 -8.33 -10.19 -3.17
C CYS A 150 -7.63 -9.67 -1.89
N GLN A 151 -7.52 -8.34 -1.76
CA GLN A 151 -6.84 -7.72 -0.62
C GLN A 151 -7.40 -8.16 0.74
N ASN A 152 -8.72 -8.31 0.85
CA ASN A 152 -9.38 -8.68 2.10
C ASN A 152 -9.06 -10.12 2.49
N CYS A 153 -9.20 -11.08 1.56
CA CYS A 153 -8.87 -12.48 1.79
C CYS A 153 -7.40 -12.67 2.12
N ASN A 154 -6.51 -12.01 1.37
CA ASN A 154 -5.07 -12.07 1.61
C ASN A 154 -4.70 -11.50 2.99
N ALA A 155 -5.29 -10.36 3.38
CA ALA A 155 -5.09 -9.77 4.69
C ALA A 155 -5.62 -10.67 5.81
N ALA A 156 -6.81 -11.26 5.66
CA ALA A 156 -7.38 -12.18 6.65
C ALA A 156 -6.44 -13.36 6.93
N ILE A 157 -5.85 -13.95 5.89
CA ILE A 157 -4.86 -15.02 6.05
C ILE A 157 -3.63 -14.54 6.84
N GLY A 158 -3.09 -13.38 6.50
CA GLY A 158 -1.96 -12.80 7.22
C GLY A 158 -2.29 -12.48 8.69
N MET A 159 -3.49 -11.97 8.97
CA MET A 159 -3.94 -11.64 10.32
C MET A 159 -4.13 -12.88 11.20
N LEU A 160 -4.55 -13.99 10.59
CA LEU A 160 -4.63 -15.29 11.26
C LEU A 160 -3.31 -16.08 11.16
N LYS A 161 -2.23 -15.42 10.73
CA LYS A 161 -0.84 -15.94 10.72
C LYS A 161 -0.66 -17.26 9.97
N GLU A 162 -1.54 -17.55 9.02
CA GLU A 162 -1.57 -18.85 8.33
C GLU A 162 -1.70 -20.06 9.28
N ASP A 163 -2.18 -19.86 10.51
CA ASP A 163 -2.38 -20.91 11.51
C ASP A 163 -3.76 -21.55 11.33
N VAL A 164 -3.77 -22.75 10.77
CA VAL A 164 -4.99 -23.55 10.53
C VAL A 164 -5.80 -23.74 11.82
N ALA A 165 -5.15 -23.94 12.96
CA ALA A 165 -5.87 -24.08 14.24
C ALA A 165 -6.56 -22.77 14.62
N LEU A 166 -5.96 -21.61 14.33
CA LEU A 166 -6.58 -20.31 14.56
C LEU A 166 -7.78 -20.06 13.64
N PHE A 167 -7.73 -20.54 12.39
CA PHE A 167 -8.89 -20.51 11.50
C PHE A 167 -10.06 -21.33 12.06
N PHE A 168 -9.81 -22.54 12.54
CA PHE A 168 -10.87 -23.35 13.16
C PHE A 168 -11.45 -22.70 14.42
N ARG A 169 -10.60 -22.08 15.25
CA ARG A 169 -11.07 -21.29 16.40
C ARG A 169 -11.96 -20.12 15.98
N ALA A 170 -11.59 -19.41 14.90
CA ALA A 170 -12.41 -18.32 14.36
C ALA A 170 -13.76 -18.82 13.82
N VAL A 171 -13.78 -19.96 13.11
CA VAL A 171 -15.03 -20.60 12.67
C VAL A 171 -15.90 -20.98 13.86
N ASN A 172 -15.33 -21.67 14.86
CA ASN A 172 -16.07 -22.05 16.07
C ASN A 172 -16.63 -20.84 16.82
N TYR A 173 -15.88 -19.75 16.91
CA TYR A 173 -16.35 -18.51 17.52
C TYR A 173 -17.55 -17.91 16.77
N LEU A 174 -17.52 -17.89 15.43
CA LEU A 174 -18.62 -17.40 14.61
C LEU A 174 -19.86 -18.32 14.66
N SER A 175 -19.64 -19.64 14.69
CA SER A 175 -20.71 -20.65 14.74
C SER A 175 -21.31 -20.84 16.13
N GLY A 176 -20.57 -20.48 17.19
CA GLY A 176 -20.92 -20.71 18.58
C GLY A 176 -21.75 -19.61 19.24
N GLY A 177 -22.12 -18.54 18.52
CA GLY A 177 -22.94 -17.45 19.03
C GLY A 177 -22.19 -16.60 20.07
N GLY A 178 -21.75 -15.41 19.67
CA GLY A 178 -21.44 -14.37 20.64
C GLY A 178 -22.66 -14.14 21.52
N SER A 179 -22.54 -14.48 22.80
CA SER A 179 -23.29 -13.85 23.88
C SER A 179 -22.70 -12.46 24.11
#